data_AF-A0A9D4UNH7-F1
#
_entry.id   AF-A0A9D4UNH7-F1
#
_cell.length_a   1.000
_cell.length_b   1.000
_cell.length_c   1.000
_cell.angle_alpha   90.00
_cell.angle_beta   90.00
_cell.angle_gamma   90.00
#
_symmetry.space_group_name_H-M   'P 1'
#
loop_
_entity.id
_entity.type
_entity.pdbx_description
1 polymer ?
#
loop_
_entity_poly.entity_id
_entity_poly.type
_entity_poly.pdbx_seq_one_letter_code
_entity_poly.pdbx_strand_id
1 'polypeptide(L)'
;MSAQSEGEYAEASGSYYKAMRLEIDSYDRSYIPHNIGPIHTSNGNHAKALEYYFQAPERNSFLPQAFNNMAVICHHVRLSTPRDSSVHDQSTD
;
A
#
# COMPACT_ATOMS: atom_id res chain seq x y z
N MET A 1 3.77 -20.34 -8.02
CA MET A 1 2.48 -19.83 -7.49
C MET A 1 2.22 -18.37 -7.90
N SER A 2 2.86 -17.85 -8.95
CA SER A 2 2.74 -16.45 -9.40
C SER A 2 1.54 -16.20 -10.35
N ALA A 3 1.15 -17.18 -11.15
CA ALA A 3 0.05 -17.01 -12.12
C ALA A 3 -1.35 -16.93 -11.48
N GLN A 4 -1.57 -17.64 -10.36
CA GLN A 4 -2.84 -17.55 -9.60
C GLN A 4 -2.99 -16.17 -8.97
N SER A 5 -1.91 -15.65 -8.40
CA SER A 5 -1.94 -14.34 -7.76
C SER A 5 -2.20 -13.25 -8.80
N GLU A 6 -1.50 -13.23 -9.93
CA GLU A 6 -1.76 -12.28 -11.03
C GLU A 6 -3.21 -12.31 -11.56
N GLY A 7 -3.81 -13.49 -11.70
CA GLY A 7 -5.21 -13.64 -12.11
C GLY A 7 -6.21 -13.12 -11.07
N GLU A 8 -6.02 -13.48 -9.80
CA GLU A 8 -6.83 -13.02 -8.67
C GLU A 8 -6.71 -11.49 -8.49
N TYR A 9 -5.57 -10.89 -8.84
CA TYR A 9 -5.37 -9.44 -8.77
C TYR A 9 -5.95 -8.68 -9.95
N ALA A 10 -5.97 -9.26 -11.15
CA ALA A 10 -6.70 -8.71 -12.28
C ALA A 10 -8.22 -8.68 -12.00
N GLU A 11 -8.73 -9.76 -11.40
CA GLU A 11 -10.12 -9.86 -10.96
C GLU A 11 -10.44 -8.90 -9.80
N ALA A 12 -9.53 -8.79 -8.82
CA ALA A 12 -9.65 -7.83 -7.73
C ALA A 12 -9.67 -6.39 -8.27
N SER A 13 -8.75 -6.04 -9.18
CA SER A 13 -8.68 -4.71 -9.80
C SER A 13 -9.98 -4.36 -10.52
N GLY A 14 -10.54 -5.29 -11.31
CA GLY A 14 -11.84 -5.10 -11.96
C GLY A 14 -12.99 -4.92 -10.98
N SER A 15 -12.99 -5.70 -9.89
CA SER A 15 -13.98 -5.61 -8.82
C SER A 15 -13.92 -4.27 -8.09
N TYR A 16 -12.72 -3.72 -7.86
CA TYR A 16 -12.56 -2.39 -7.25
C TYR A 16 -13.02 -1.26 -8.15
N TYR A 17 -12.70 -1.29 -9.45
CA TYR A 17 -13.22 -0.29 -10.39
C TYR A 17 -14.75 -0.32 -10.46
N LYS A 18 -15.34 -1.51 -10.36
CA LYS A 18 -16.79 -1.68 -10.29
C LYS A 18 -17.35 -1.13 -8.97
N ALA A 19 -16.73 -1.42 -7.83
CA ALA A 19 -17.12 -0.86 -6.54
C ALA A 19 -17.02 0.67 -6.53
N MET A 20 -15.95 1.27 -7.08
CA MET A 20 -15.79 2.73 -7.16
C MET A 20 -16.86 3.42 -8.01
N ARG A 21 -17.44 2.69 -8.97
CA ARG A 21 -18.53 3.16 -9.84
C ARG A 21 -19.91 3.00 -9.20
N LEU A 22 -20.10 1.96 -8.39
CA LEU A 22 -21.38 1.65 -7.74
C LEU A 22 -21.55 2.37 -6.40
N GLU A 23 -20.46 2.58 -5.68
CA GLU A 23 -20.49 3.22 -4.37
C GLU A 23 -20.58 4.74 -4.50
N ILE A 24 -21.63 5.29 -3.90
CA ILE A 24 -22.00 6.70 -3.98
C ILE A 24 -21.67 7.40 -2.66
N ASP A 25 -21.73 6.67 -1.54
CA ASP A 25 -21.42 7.23 -0.24
C ASP A 25 -19.92 7.46 -0.09
N SER A 26 -19.54 8.67 0.30
CA SER A 26 -18.13 9.07 0.41
C SER A 26 -17.36 8.29 1.47
N TYR A 27 -18.04 7.87 2.55
CA TYR A 27 -17.44 7.12 3.64
C TYR A 27 -17.16 5.68 3.18
N ASP A 28 -18.16 5.00 2.61
CA ASP A 28 -17.99 3.63 2.11
C ASP A 28 -16.99 3.57 0.94
N ARG A 29 -16.99 4.60 0.09
CA ARG A 29 -16.04 4.71 -1.02
C ARG A 29 -14.58 4.87 -0.57
N SER A 30 -14.33 5.30 0.67
CA SER A 30 -12.98 5.40 1.25
C SER A 30 -12.37 4.04 1.62
N TYR A 31 -13.21 3.02 1.85
CA TYR A 31 -12.74 1.65 2.13
C TYR A 31 -12.23 0.92 0.90
N ILE A 32 -12.68 1.35 -0.29
CA ILE A 32 -12.28 0.74 -1.55
C ILE A 32 -10.75 0.84 -1.78
N PRO A 33 -10.11 2.02 -1.77
CA PRO A 33 -8.65 2.12 -1.89
C PRO A 33 -7.91 1.50 -0.69
N HIS A 34 -8.50 1.53 0.51
CA HIS A 34 -7.92 0.87 1.68
C HIS A 34 -7.77 -0.65 1.47
N ASN A 35 -8.79 -1.31 0.91
CA ASN A 35 -8.79 -2.75 0.69
C ASN A 35 -7.82 -3.21 -0.41
N ILE A 36 -7.34 -2.29 -1.27
CA ILE A 36 -6.37 -2.58 -2.34
C ILE A 36 -4.94 -2.68 -1.82
N GLY A 37 -4.61 -1.96 -0.74
CA GLY A 37 -3.23 -1.88 -0.24
C GLY A 37 -2.60 -3.20 0.20
N PRO A 38 -3.32 -4.15 0.86
CA PRO A 38 -2.76 -5.45 1.22
C PRO A 38 -2.34 -6.29 0.00
N ILE A 39 -3.11 -6.21 -1.09
CA ILE A 39 -2.86 -6.93 -2.35
C ILE A 39 -1.55 -6.47 -3.01
N HIS A 40 -1.26 -5.17 -2.99
CA HIS A 40 0.01 -4.67 -3.53
C HIS A 40 1.19 -4.92 -2.58
N THR A 41 0.94 -4.92 -1.26
CA THR A 41 1.96 -5.23 -0.26
C THR A 41 2.42 -6.69 -0.35
N SER A 42 1.50 -7.64 -0.58
CA SER A 42 1.84 -9.06 -0.76
C SER A 42 2.66 -9.33 -2.03
N ASN A 43 2.57 -8.43 -3.01
CA ASN A 43 3.34 -8.50 -4.27
C ASN A 43 4.70 -7.79 -4.20
N GLY A 44 5.12 -7.29 -3.04
CA GLY A 44 6.33 -6.46 -2.89
C GLY A 44 6.20 -5.06 -3.52
N ASN A 45 5.04 -4.72 -4.08
CA ASN A 45 4.74 -3.43 -4.71
C ASN A 45 4.30 -2.40 -3.66
N HIS A 46 5.16 -2.19 -2.66
CA HIS A 46 4.90 -1.30 -1.53
C HIS A 46 4.61 0.15 -1.93
N ALA A 47 5.24 0.65 -2.99
CA ALA A 47 5.00 2.00 -3.52
C ALA A 47 3.54 2.19 -3.99
N LYS A 48 3.03 1.21 -4.75
CA LYS A 48 1.64 1.24 -5.25
C LYS A 48 0.62 1.07 -4.13
N ALA A 49 0.94 0.27 -3.11
CA ALA A 49 0.11 0.16 -1.91
C ALA A 49 0.00 1.50 -1.16
N LEU A 50 1.10 2.24 -1.04
CA LEU A 50 1.12 3.57 -0.42
C LEU A 50 0.28 4.58 -1.20
N GLU A 51 0.39 4.62 -2.54
CA GLU A 51 -0.44 5.52 -3.38
C GLU A 51 -1.94 5.35 -3.12
N TYR A 52 -2.43 4.11 -2.99
CA TYR A 52 -3.82 3.86 -2.67
C TYR A 52 -4.19 4.27 -1.25
N TYR A 53 -3.32 4.01 -0.27
CA TYR A 53 -3.59 4.46 1.10
C TYR A 53 -3.59 5.99 1.24
N PHE A 54 -2.83 6.73 0.43
CA PHE A 54 -2.89 8.20 0.41
C PHE A 54 -4.20 8.75 -0.16
N GLN A 55 -4.88 8.03 -1.05
CA GLN A 55 -6.16 8.45 -1.62
C GLN A 55 -7.34 8.28 -0.65
N ALA A 56 -7.22 7.43 0.36
CA ALA A 56 -8.32 7.17 1.29
C ALA A 56 -8.59 8.38 2.24
N PRO A 57 -7.57 9.00 2.87
CA PRO A 57 -7.74 10.21 3.68
C PRO A 57 -8.28 11.43 2.93
N GLU A 58 -8.00 11.54 1.63
CA GLU A 58 -8.54 12.62 0.77
C GLU A 58 -10.07 12.53 0.64
N ARG A 59 -10.65 11.34 0.82
CA ARG A 59 -12.09 11.08 0.70
C ARG A 59 -12.78 10.94 2.05
N ASN A 60 -12.04 10.46 3.06
CA ASN A 60 -12.52 10.33 4.42
C ASN A 60 -11.36 10.57 5.40
N SER A 61 -11.35 11.74 6.02
CA SER A 61 -10.33 12.14 6.98
C SER A 61 -10.33 11.28 8.26
N PHE A 62 -11.39 10.50 8.50
CA PHE A 62 -11.59 9.60 9.65
C PHE A 62 -11.33 8.12 9.32
N LEU A 63 -10.26 7.82 8.60
CA LEU A 63 -9.84 6.43 8.34
C LEU A 63 -8.47 6.10 8.97
N PRO A 64 -8.37 6.00 10.32
CA PRO A 64 -7.12 5.69 11.03
C PRO A 64 -6.47 4.37 10.56
N GLN A 65 -7.27 3.44 10.04
CA GLN A 65 -6.79 2.17 9.49
C GLN A 65 -5.89 2.35 8.27
N ALA A 66 -6.11 3.39 7.43
CA ALA A 66 -5.22 3.68 6.31
C ALA A 66 -3.83 4.10 6.80
N PHE A 67 -3.77 4.97 7.80
CA PHE A 67 -2.50 5.40 8.41
C PHE A 67 -1.75 4.25 9.09
N ASN A 68 -2.48 3.34 9.77
CA ASN A 68 -1.88 2.13 10.33
C ASN A 68 -1.21 1.27 9.25
N ASN A 69 -1.88 1.03 8.13
CA ASN A 69 -1.32 0.21 7.06
C ASN A 69 -0.16 0.90 6.33
N MET A 70 -0.18 2.23 6.20
CA MET A 70 0.97 2.99 5.71
C MET A 70 2.18 2.83 6.62
N ALA A 71 1.99 2.92 7.95
CA ALA A 71 3.07 2.76 8.92
C ALA A 71 3.71 1.36 8.84
N VAL A 72 2.88 0.31 8.69
CA VAL A 72 3.35 -1.06 8.50
C VAL A 72 4.20 -1.19 7.22
N ILE A 73 3.75 -0.62 6.10
CA ILE A 73 4.51 -0.64 4.85
C ILE A 73 5.82 0.13 4.99
N CYS A 74 5.81 1.34 5.55
CA CYS A 74 7.01 2.15 5.75
C CYS A 74 8.04 1.43 6.63
N HIS A 75 7.60 0.75 7.69
CA HIS A 75 8.46 -0.06 8.54
C HIS A 75 9.08 -1.24 7.76
N HIS A 76 8.27 -1.95 6.98
CA HIS A 76 8.75 -3.07 6.16
C HIS A 76 9.77 -2.64 5.10
N VAL A 77 9.49 -1.54 4.37
CA VAL A 77 10.41 -0.99 3.36
C VAL A 77 11.73 -0.56 4.01
N ARG A 78 11.67 0.12 5.16
CA ARG A 78 12.87 0.56 5.89
C ARG A 78 13.76 -0.59 6.36
N LEU A 79 13.17 -1.73 6.73
CA LEU A 79 13.92 -2.92 7.13
C LEU A 79 14.51 -3.69 5.94
N SER A 80 13.85 -3.62 4.78
CA SER A 80 14.27 -4.32 3.56
C SER A 80 15.29 -3.53 2.73
N THR A 81 15.36 -2.21 2.87
CA THR A 81 16.52 -1.43 2.43
C THR A 81 17.66 -1.61 3.45
N PRO A 82 18.77 -2.28 3.11
CA PRO A 82 19.95 -2.24 3.95
C PRO A 82 20.35 -0.77 4.13
N ARG A 83 20.55 -0.31 5.37
CA ARG A 83 21.29 0.94 5.58
C ARG A 83 22.62 0.74 4.88
N ASP A 84 22.95 1.58 3.91
CA ASP A 84 24.31 1.66 3.40
C ASP A 84 25.24 1.89 4.59
N SER A 85 25.88 0.82 5.04
CA SER A 85 27.04 0.84 5.91
C SER A 85 28.25 1.14 5.03
N SER A 86 28.33 2.39 4.58
CA SER A 86 29.49 2.96 3.89
C SER A 86 29.37 4.49 4.06
N VAL A 87 30.33 5.29 4.52
CA VAL A 87 31.73 5.12 4.93
C VAL A 87 32.04 6.30 5.86
N HIS A 88 32.48 6.04 7.09
CA HIS A 88 33.48 6.90 7.75
C HIS A 88 34.28 6.03 8.72
N ASP A 89 34.99 5.08 8.14
CA ASP A 89 36.29 4.70 8.69
C ASP A 89 37.23 5.87 8.36
N GLN A 90 37.28 6.86 9.25
CA GLN A 90 38.44 7.74 9.31
C GLN A 90 39.47 7.00 10.15
N SER A 91 40.43 6.49 9.40
CA SER A 91 41.63 5.79 9.80
C SER A 91 42.35 6.49 10.94
N THR A 92 42.93 5.66 11.80
CA THR A 92 44.17 5.89 12.54
C THR A 92 45.16 6.79 11.78
N ASP A 93 45.53 7.92 12.39
CA ASP A 93 46.92 8.27 12.74
C ASP A 93 46.91 9.29 13.89
#